data_AF-A0A3B9W9N8-F1
#
_entry.id   AF-A0A3B9W9N8-F1
#
_cell.length_a   1.000
_cell.length_b   1.000
_cell.length_c   1.000
_cell.angle_alpha   90.00
_cell.angle_beta   90.00
_cell.angle_gamma   90.00
#
_symmetry.space_group_name_H-M   'P 1'
#
loop_
_entity.id
_entity.type
_entity.pdbx_description
1 polymer ?
#
loop_
_entity_poly.entity_id
_entity_poly.type
_entity_poly.pdbx_seq_one_letter_code
_entity_poly.pdbx_strand_id
1 'polypeptide(L)'
;MFKKIVLIPLAMVILLISFMSATLAASEKKSNPQKVYPSPEGYWLIKTKDDKHDRSVIRISLVNGQLQATFVALFYVEGRSWAPTCIDCLGKYKDQKLIGMRFMEGLSPKGKKIYWDAVWDHGKVFNADTNKIYIIKLQQVDQGRRLKMVGCMQGIGVLCRTSYWTRITSKKQLNRYRARGAKDLKTYPATHGKAN
;
A
#
# COMPACT_ATOMS: atom_id res chain seq x y z
N MET A 1 -1.73 -22.02 90.90
CA MET A 1 -2.65 -22.77 90.00
C MET A 1 -1.89 -23.09 88.72
N PHE A 2 -1.60 -24.36 88.49
CA PHE A 2 -0.82 -24.85 87.35
C PHE A 2 -1.62 -24.79 86.04
N LYS A 3 -1.05 -24.22 84.97
CA LYS A 3 -1.44 -24.57 83.59
C LYS A 3 -0.23 -25.19 82.89
N LYS A 4 -0.36 -26.48 82.59
CA LYS A 4 0.58 -27.31 81.85
C LYS A 4 0.69 -26.79 80.42
N ILE A 5 1.92 -26.53 79.96
CA ILE A 5 2.25 -26.38 78.54
C ILE A 5 2.46 -27.79 78.00
N VAL A 6 1.60 -28.21 77.07
CA VAL A 6 1.75 -29.48 76.35
C VAL A 6 2.49 -29.19 75.06
N LEU A 7 3.76 -29.61 74.98
CA LEU A 7 4.46 -29.81 73.72
C LEU A 7 3.87 -31.04 73.02
N ILE A 8 3.51 -30.92 71.74
CA ILE A 8 3.28 -32.08 70.87
C ILE A 8 4.42 -32.10 69.84
N PRO A 9 5.16 -33.21 69.72
CA PRO A 9 6.38 -33.29 68.94
C PRO A 9 6.13 -33.60 67.46
N LEU A 10 7.13 -33.20 66.68
CA LEU A 10 7.30 -33.37 65.25
C LEU A 10 7.61 -34.85 64.90
N ALA A 11 6.67 -35.59 64.29
CA ALA A 11 6.95 -36.62 63.25
C ALA A 11 5.67 -37.38 62.81
N MET A 12 5.63 -37.70 61.50
CA MET A 12 4.72 -38.62 60.77
C MET A 12 3.31 -38.04 60.51
N VAL A 13 2.77 -37.96 59.29
CA VAL A 13 2.75 -38.95 58.22
C VAL A 13 2.66 -38.27 56.85
N ILE A 14 3.45 -38.81 55.94
CA ILE A 14 3.57 -38.52 54.50
C ILE A 14 2.21 -38.64 53.80
N LEU A 15 1.73 -37.57 53.17
CA LEU A 15 0.70 -37.65 52.13
C LEU A 15 1.33 -37.25 50.79
N LEU A 16 1.42 -38.24 49.91
CA LEU A 16 1.91 -38.18 48.55
C LEU A 16 1.23 -37.05 47.76
N ILE A 17 1.97 -35.99 47.45
CA ILE A 17 1.59 -35.07 46.39
C ILE A 17 2.71 -35.10 45.36
N SER A 18 2.74 -36.16 44.57
CA SER A 18 3.44 -36.21 43.29
C SER A 18 2.70 -35.32 42.29
N PHE A 19 2.78 -34.00 42.47
CA PHE A 19 2.58 -33.09 41.34
C PHE A 19 3.78 -33.26 40.43
N MET A 20 3.73 -34.26 39.54
CA MET A 20 4.45 -34.18 38.27
C MET A 20 3.97 -32.89 37.62
N SER A 21 4.73 -31.81 37.81
CA SER A 21 4.57 -30.60 37.01
C SER A 21 4.92 -31.01 35.59
N ALA A 22 3.92 -31.44 34.82
CA ALA A 22 4.05 -31.51 33.38
C ALA A 22 4.23 -30.06 32.91
N THR A 23 5.49 -29.63 32.84
CA THR A 23 5.87 -28.39 32.16
C THR A 23 5.46 -28.56 30.71
N LEU A 24 4.29 -28.01 30.36
CA LEU A 24 3.96 -27.67 29.01
C LEU A 24 5.02 -26.64 28.56
N ALA A 25 6.07 -27.11 27.89
CA ALA A 25 6.93 -26.24 27.11
C ALA A 25 6.04 -25.62 26.04
N ALA A 26 5.55 -24.40 26.30
CA ALA A 26 4.91 -23.59 25.29
C ALA A 26 5.95 -23.37 24.19
N SER A 27 5.74 -24.04 23.04
CA SER A 27 6.58 -23.84 21.85
C SER A 27 6.38 -22.40 21.40
N GLU A 28 7.26 -21.51 21.83
CA GLU A 28 7.34 -20.14 21.31
C GLU A 28 7.64 -20.20 19.81
N LYS A 29 6.60 -20.02 18.98
CA LYS A 29 6.79 -19.82 17.54
C LYS A 29 7.59 -18.53 17.38
N LYS A 30 8.90 -18.63 17.10
CA LYS A 30 9.73 -17.52 16.64
C LYS A 30 9.01 -16.84 15.47
N SER A 31 8.38 -15.69 15.74
CA SER A 31 7.78 -14.89 14.69
C SER A 31 8.91 -14.33 13.83
N ASN A 32 8.91 -14.69 12.55
CA ASN A 32 9.89 -14.17 11.60
C ASN A 32 9.72 -12.64 11.54
N PRO A 33 10.77 -11.82 11.77
CA PRO A 33 10.63 -10.38 11.76
C PRO A 33 10.09 -9.92 10.42
N GLN A 34 8.90 -9.32 10.46
CA GLN A 34 8.20 -8.91 9.26
C GLN A 34 8.87 -7.68 8.67
N LYS A 35 9.29 -7.75 7.40
CA LYS A 35 9.97 -6.65 6.71
C LYS A 35 9.09 -5.40 6.67
N VAL A 36 9.57 -4.31 7.28
CA VAL A 36 8.92 -2.99 7.34
C VAL A 36 9.49 -2.10 6.23
N TYR A 37 8.62 -1.32 5.58
CA TYR A 37 9.02 -0.33 4.56
C TYR A 37 8.76 1.09 5.09
N PRO A 38 9.81 1.88 5.38
CA PRO A 38 9.66 3.16 6.09
C PRO A 38 9.27 4.35 5.22
N SER A 39 9.34 4.22 3.88
CA SER A 39 9.05 5.32 2.93
C SER A 39 8.08 4.85 1.82
N PRO A 40 7.20 5.72 1.28
CA PRO A 40 6.33 5.39 0.16
C PRO A 40 7.05 5.20 -1.17
N GLU A 41 8.33 5.57 -1.26
CA GLU A 41 9.13 5.38 -2.47
C GLU A 41 9.19 3.92 -2.90
N GLY A 42 9.19 3.69 -4.21
CA GLY A 42 9.21 2.35 -4.80
C GLY A 42 8.10 2.14 -5.81
N TYR A 43 7.80 0.87 -6.08
CA TYR A 43 6.86 0.47 -7.12
C TYR A 43 5.55 -0.03 -6.52
N TRP A 44 4.44 0.36 -7.13
CA TRP A 44 3.10 0.07 -6.63
C TRP A 44 2.21 -0.43 -7.74
N LEU A 45 1.51 -1.52 -7.47
CA LEU A 45 0.43 -2.05 -8.29
C LEU A 45 -0.87 -1.35 -7.91
N ILE A 46 -1.53 -0.77 -8.90
CA ILE A 46 -2.86 -0.20 -8.78
C ILE A 46 -3.82 -1.15 -9.50
N LYS A 47 -4.88 -1.55 -8.80
CA LYS A 47 -5.98 -2.33 -9.35
C LYS A 47 -7.17 -1.46 -9.74
N THR A 48 -8.13 -2.04 -10.43
CA THR A 48 -9.45 -1.46 -10.68
C THR A 48 -10.22 -1.23 -9.38
N LYS A 49 -11.27 -0.41 -9.43
CA LYS A 49 -12.06 -0.01 -8.24
C LYS A 49 -12.71 -1.21 -7.54
N ASP A 50 -13.05 -2.25 -8.29
CA ASP A 50 -13.61 -3.51 -7.80
C ASP A 50 -12.55 -4.52 -7.33
N ASP A 51 -11.26 -4.14 -7.35
CA ASP A 51 -10.10 -4.95 -7.00
C ASP A 51 -9.87 -6.22 -7.84
N LYS A 52 -10.64 -6.41 -8.93
CA LYS A 52 -10.60 -7.62 -9.76
C LYS A 52 -9.43 -7.66 -10.75
N HIS A 53 -9.05 -6.50 -11.29
CA HIS A 53 -8.08 -6.43 -12.37
C HIS A 53 -6.92 -5.50 -12.02
N ASP A 54 -5.71 -5.89 -12.42
CA ASP A 54 -4.56 -5.00 -12.40
C ASP A 54 -4.78 -3.89 -13.44
N ARG A 55 -4.60 -2.64 -13.03
CA ARG A 55 -4.78 -1.46 -13.90
C ARG A 55 -3.45 -0.90 -14.38
N SER A 56 -2.49 -0.75 -13.47
CA SER A 56 -1.20 -0.15 -13.79
C SER A 56 -0.15 -0.42 -12.72
N VAL A 57 1.12 -0.24 -13.09
CA VAL A 57 2.23 -0.09 -12.14
C VAL A 57 2.76 1.32 -12.21
N ILE A 58 2.99 1.92 -11.04
CA ILE A 58 3.60 3.24 -10.90
C ILE A 58 4.93 3.15 -10.15
N ARG A 59 5.76 4.17 -10.30
CA ARG A 59 6.93 4.40 -9.44
C ARG A 59 6.72 5.68 -8.66
N ILE A 60 6.82 5.62 -7.34
CA ILE A 60 6.90 6.77 -6.45
C ILE A 60 8.38 7.08 -6.19
N SER A 61 8.77 8.34 -6.28
CA SER A 61 10.13 8.84 -5.97
C SER A 61 10.05 10.11 -5.13
N LEU A 62 11.02 10.33 -4.25
CA LEU A 62 11.20 11.58 -3.52
C LEU A 62 12.12 12.50 -4.31
N VAL A 63 11.66 13.71 -4.62
CA VAL A 63 12.45 14.75 -5.30
C VAL A 63 12.25 16.06 -4.57
N ASN A 64 13.34 16.68 -4.12
CA ASN A 64 13.31 17.95 -3.37
C ASN A 64 12.37 17.89 -2.16
N GLY A 65 12.37 16.77 -1.43
CA GLY A 65 11.52 16.56 -0.24
C GLY A 65 10.04 16.29 -0.55
N GLN A 66 9.64 16.19 -1.82
CA GLN A 66 8.25 15.93 -2.22
C GLN A 66 8.12 14.62 -3.00
N LEU A 67 7.06 13.86 -2.73
CA LEU A 67 6.78 12.65 -3.51
C LEU A 67 6.13 13.01 -4.84
N GLN A 68 6.56 12.30 -5.87
CA GLN A 68 5.97 12.30 -7.20
C GLN A 68 5.83 10.87 -7.72
N ALA A 69 4.93 10.65 -8.68
CA ALA A 69 4.82 9.36 -9.35
C ALA A 69 4.69 9.43 -10.87
N THR A 70 5.23 8.40 -11.50
CA THR A 70 5.19 8.16 -12.93
C THR A 70 4.60 6.78 -13.23
N PHE A 71 3.87 6.63 -14.33
CA PHE A 71 3.47 5.30 -14.79
C PHE A 71 4.66 4.52 -15.36
N VAL A 72 4.70 3.22 -15.03
CA VAL A 72 5.76 2.28 -15.43
C VAL A 72 5.21 1.17 -16.32
N ALA A 73 3.97 0.74 -16.07
CA ALA A 73 3.24 -0.22 -16.91
C ALA A 73 1.74 0.10 -16.84
N LEU A 74 1.03 -0.18 -17.93
CA LEU A 74 -0.43 -0.12 -18.03
C LEU A 74 -0.93 -1.48 -18.48
N PHE A 75 -2.13 -1.85 -18.05
CA PHE A 75 -2.73 -3.12 -18.41
C PHE A 75 -4.06 -2.90 -19.09
N TYR A 76 -4.27 -3.60 -20.20
CA TYR A 76 -5.57 -3.62 -20.84
C TYR A 76 -6.55 -4.34 -19.91
N VAL A 77 -7.75 -3.78 -19.78
CA VAL A 77 -8.87 -4.36 -19.03
C VAL A 77 -10.09 -4.23 -19.91
N GLU A 78 -10.69 -5.37 -20.24
CA GLU A 78 -11.91 -5.41 -21.05
C GLU A 78 -13.04 -4.61 -20.39
N GLY A 79 -13.82 -3.90 -21.20
CA GLY A 79 -14.89 -3.01 -20.71
C GLY A 79 -14.42 -1.72 -20.04
N ARG A 80 -13.10 -1.45 -20.01
CA ARG A 80 -12.53 -0.18 -19.55
C ARG A 80 -11.96 0.60 -20.73
N SER A 81 -12.07 1.92 -20.69
CA SER A 81 -11.37 2.78 -21.64
C SER A 81 -9.87 2.49 -21.65
N TRP A 82 -9.32 2.33 -22.85
CA TRP A 82 -7.92 2.05 -23.10
C TRP A 82 -7.30 3.19 -23.93
N ALA A 83 -6.64 4.11 -23.23
CA ALA A 83 -6.02 5.29 -23.82
C ALA A 83 -4.56 5.41 -23.30
N PRO A 84 -3.60 4.66 -23.87
CA PRO A 84 -2.20 4.71 -23.44
C PRO A 84 -1.51 6.04 -23.81
N THR A 85 -2.12 6.84 -24.69
CA THR A 85 -1.78 8.23 -24.97
C THR A 85 -3.00 9.09 -24.64
N CYS A 86 -2.81 10.20 -23.95
CA CYS A 86 -3.93 11.07 -23.59
C CYS A 86 -4.20 12.11 -24.68
N ILE A 87 -5.04 11.75 -25.65
CA ILE A 87 -5.38 12.61 -26.80
C ILE A 87 -6.34 13.72 -26.37
N ASP A 88 -7.38 13.37 -25.59
CA ASP A 88 -8.41 14.32 -25.13
C ASP A 88 -8.01 15.09 -23.85
N CYS A 89 -6.76 14.92 -23.41
CA CYS A 89 -6.21 15.67 -22.29
C CYS A 89 -6.03 17.15 -22.62
N LEU A 90 -6.05 17.99 -21.59
CA LEU A 90 -5.76 19.42 -21.71
C LEU A 90 -4.35 19.77 -21.20
N GLY A 91 -3.83 20.88 -21.72
CA GLY A 91 -2.56 21.49 -21.27
C GLY A 91 -1.38 20.53 -21.39
N LYS A 92 -0.55 20.47 -20.33
CA LYS A 92 0.69 19.68 -20.31
C LYS A 92 0.50 18.16 -20.46
N TYR A 93 -0.73 17.65 -20.37
CA TYR A 93 -1.04 16.22 -20.49
C TYR A 93 -1.50 15.83 -21.90
N LYS A 94 -1.78 16.81 -22.77
CA LYS A 94 -2.23 16.56 -24.14
C LYS A 94 -1.13 15.86 -24.96
N ASP A 95 -1.54 14.86 -25.72
CA ASP A 95 -0.70 14.06 -26.62
C ASP A 95 0.47 13.35 -25.91
N GLN A 96 0.44 13.28 -24.58
CA GLN A 96 1.46 12.62 -23.79
C GLN A 96 1.15 11.12 -23.67
N LYS A 97 2.19 10.30 -23.86
CA LYS A 97 2.15 8.89 -23.48
C LYS A 97 2.01 8.80 -21.96
N LEU A 98 1.09 7.97 -21.49
CA LEU A 98 0.90 7.77 -20.05
C LEU A 98 2.14 7.12 -19.42
N ILE A 99 2.77 6.14 -20.09
CA ILE A 99 4.04 5.55 -19.62
C ILE A 99 5.12 6.64 -19.54
N GLY A 100 5.74 6.79 -18.36
CA GLY A 100 6.72 7.84 -18.08
C GLY A 100 6.09 9.18 -17.66
N MET A 101 4.80 9.40 -17.90
CA MET A 101 4.12 10.64 -17.50
C MET A 101 4.10 10.78 -15.99
N ARG A 102 4.54 11.95 -15.52
CA ARG A 102 4.38 12.36 -14.13
C ARG A 102 2.94 12.82 -13.90
N PHE A 103 2.16 11.98 -13.24
CA PHE A 103 0.73 12.19 -13.01
C PHE A 103 0.42 12.55 -11.56
N MET A 104 1.39 12.41 -10.65
CA MET A 104 1.25 12.70 -9.22
C MET A 104 2.44 13.54 -8.75
N GLU A 105 2.18 14.63 -8.04
CA GLU A 105 3.20 15.58 -7.58
C GLU A 105 2.75 16.33 -6.31
N GLY A 106 3.69 17.01 -5.65
CA GLY A 106 3.39 17.98 -4.58
C GLY A 106 3.23 17.41 -3.17
N LEU A 107 3.40 16.10 -2.99
CA LEU A 107 3.17 15.47 -1.69
C LEU A 107 4.30 15.76 -0.71
N SER A 108 3.98 16.38 0.41
CA SER A 108 4.93 16.65 1.49
C SER A 108 4.56 15.85 2.74
N PRO A 109 5.52 15.47 3.60
CA PRO A 109 5.21 14.72 4.80
C PRO A 109 4.47 15.59 5.81
N LYS A 110 3.43 15.04 6.41
CA LYS A 110 2.70 15.69 7.49
C LYS A 110 3.45 15.48 8.81
N GLY A 111 4.17 16.51 9.26
CA GLY A 111 4.99 16.48 10.47
C GLY A 111 6.46 16.17 10.20
N LYS A 112 7.31 16.25 11.23
CA LYS A 112 8.78 16.20 11.09
C LYS A 112 9.38 14.79 11.04
N LYS A 113 8.62 13.74 11.36
CA LYS A 113 9.14 12.37 11.47
C LYS A 113 8.51 11.46 10.41
N ILE A 114 9.35 10.74 9.66
CA ILE A 114 8.93 9.76 8.64
C ILE A 114 9.02 8.36 9.26
N TYR A 115 7.86 7.77 9.56
CA TYR A 115 7.72 6.38 9.98
C TYR A 115 6.91 5.58 8.95
N TRP A 116 6.74 4.28 9.18
CA TRP A 116 6.02 3.38 8.26
C TRP A 116 4.53 3.71 8.10
N ASP A 117 3.97 4.58 8.94
CA ASP A 117 2.58 5.08 8.91
C ASP A 117 2.49 6.57 8.54
N ALA A 118 3.59 7.16 8.07
CA ALA A 118 3.65 8.58 7.72
C ALA A 118 2.54 8.95 6.71
N VAL A 119 1.90 10.08 6.96
CA VAL A 119 0.92 10.70 6.08
C VAL A 119 1.61 11.74 5.22
N TRP A 120 1.34 11.73 3.93
CA TRP A 120 1.80 12.73 2.96
C TRP A 120 0.61 13.43 2.34
N ASP A 121 0.62 14.75 2.26
CA ASP A 121 -0.53 15.56 1.84
C ASP A 121 -0.14 16.72 0.90
N HIS A 122 -1.10 17.60 0.58
CA HIS A 122 -1.00 18.70 -0.39
C HIS A 122 -0.74 18.28 -1.84
N GLY A 123 -0.70 16.97 -2.10
CA GLY A 123 -0.49 16.42 -3.42
C GLY A 123 -1.61 16.69 -4.39
N LYS A 124 -1.26 16.61 -5.67
CA LYS A 124 -2.20 16.59 -6.79
C LYS A 124 -1.98 15.32 -7.61
N VAL A 125 -3.08 14.75 -8.11
CA VAL A 125 -3.04 13.65 -9.08
C VAL A 125 -3.89 14.01 -10.29
N PHE A 126 -3.34 13.81 -11.48
CA PHE A 126 -4.07 13.85 -12.73
C PHE A 126 -4.65 12.46 -13.03
N ASN A 127 -5.95 12.39 -13.30
CA ASN A 127 -6.62 11.18 -13.73
C ASN A 127 -6.94 11.25 -15.23
N ALA A 128 -6.25 10.43 -16.02
CA ALA A 128 -6.44 10.37 -17.46
C ALA A 128 -7.82 9.87 -17.89
N ASP A 129 -8.53 9.09 -17.06
CA ASP A 129 -9.86 8.57 -17.41
C ASP A 129 -10.95 9.66 -17.31
N THR A 130 -10.77 10.62 -16.40
CA THR A 130 -11.76 11.68 -16.14
C THR A 130 -11.29 13.06 -16.61
N ASN A 131 -10.05 13.17 -17.09
CA ASN A 131 -9.38 14.42 -17.42
C ASN A 131 -9.44 15.46 -16.29
N LYS A 132 -9.37 15.01 -15.03
CA LYS A 132 -9.48 15.86 -13.83
C LYS A 132 -8.26 15.75 -12.94
N ILE A 133 -7.99 16.83 -12.23
CA ILE A 133 -6.99 16.89 -11.16
C ILE A 133 -7.71 16.78 -9.81
N TYR A 134 -7.20 15.91 -8.94
CA TYR A 134 -7.69 15.73 -7.58
C TYR A 134 -6.60 16.12 -6.58
N ILE A 135 -7.00 16.70 -5.45
CA ILE A 135 -6.11 16.79 -4.29
C ILE A 135 -6.01 15.42 -3.64
N ILE A 136 -4.82 15.05 -3.18
CA ILE A 136 -4.58 13.72 -2.62
C ILE A 136 -3.80 13.73 -1.33
N LYS A 137 -3.97 12.64 -0.58
CA LYS A 137 -3.13 12.24 0.54
C LYS A 137 -2.72 10.78 0.39
N LEU A 138 -1.50 10.45 0.80
CA LEU A 138 -0.97 9.09 0.87
C LEU A 138 -0.68 8.72 2.31
N GLN A 139 -1.00 7.49 2.69
CA GLN A 139 -0.64 6.93 3.98
C GLN A 139 -0.18 5.50 3.79
N GLN A 140 1.01 5.18 4.28
CA GLN A 140 1.45 3.79 4.31
C GLN A 140 0.69 3.02 5.39
N VAL A 141 0.26 1.82 5.04
CA VAL A 141 -0.43 0.89 5.95
C VAL A 141 0.18 -0.49 5.81
N ASP A 142 -0.15 -1.40 6.74
CA ASP A 142 0.38 -2.77 6.79
C ASP A 142 1.91 -2.81 6.74
N GLN A 143 2.57 -2.05 7.63
CA GLN A 143 4.03 -1.92 7.70
C GLN A 143 4.64 -1.48 6.36
N GLY A 144 3.89 -0.68 5.61
CA GLY A 144 4.28 -0.14 4.31
C GLY A 144 4.10 -1.07 3.13
N ARG A 145 3.46 -2.25 3.27
CA ARG A 145 3.13 -3.13 2.13
C ARG A 145 1.94 -2.66 1.32
N ARG A 146 1.06 -1.86 1.90
CA ARG A 146 -0.03 -1.18 1.21
C ARG A 146 0.09 0.33 1.33
N LEU A 147 -0.44 1.03 0.35
CA LEU A 147 -0.55 2.48 0.34
C LEU A 147 -2.00 2.86 0.21
N LYS A 148 -2.54 3.53 1.22
CA LYS A 148 -3.85 4.17 1.14
C LYS A 148 -3.69 5.50 0.43
N MET A 149 -4.40 5.68 -0.68
CA MET A 149 -4.53 6.94 -1.39
C MET A 149 -5.95 7.46 -1.23
N VAL A 150 -6.09 8.69 -0.73
CA VAL A 150 -7.37 9.40 -0.67
C VAL A 150 -7.31 10.55 -1.65
N GLY A 151 -8.24 10.58 -2.61
CA GLY A 151 -8.37 11.65 -3.59
C GLY A 151 -9.71 12.34 -3.48
N CYS A 152 -9.71 13.68 -3.48
CA CYS A 152 -10.92 14.49 -3.37
C CYS A 152 -11.02 15.45 -4.55
N MET A 153 -12.23 15.58 -5.11
CA MET A 153 -12.52 16.57 -6.14
C MET A 153 -12.74 17.93 -5.47
N GLN A 154 -12.15 19.00 -6.00
CA GLN A 154 -12.42 20.37 -5.54
C GLN A 154 -13.69 20.89 -6.22
N GLY A 155 -14.64 21.48 -5.46
CA GLY A 155 -15.91 22.00 -5.99
C GLY A 155 -17.02 22.14 -4.92
N ILE A 156 -18.27 22.26 -5.37
CA ILE A 156 -19.48 22.34 -4.51
C ILE A 156 -19.72 20.97 -3.87
N GLY A 157 -19.09 20.74 -2.71
CA GLY A 157 -19.09 19.48 -1.97
C GLY A 157 -17.78 18.69 -2.12
N VAL A 158 -17.23 18.23 -1.00
CA VAL A 158 -16.00 17.42 -0.96
C VAL A 158 -16.36 15.95 -1.16
N LEU A 159 -16.38 15.48 -2.41
CA LEU A 159 -16.47 14.05 -2.69
C LEU A 159 -15.07 13.43 -2.73
N CYS A 160 -14.72 12.71 -1.67
CA CYS A 160 -13.49 11.96 -1.57
C CYS A 160 -13.70 10.47 -1.90
N ARG A 161 -12.68 9.85 -2.48
CA ARG A 161 -12.61 8.39 -2.71
C ARG A 161 -11.29 7.86 -2.15
N THR A 162 -11.33 6.63 -1.67
CA THR A 162 -10.14 5.91 -1.18
C THR A 162 -9.79 4.79 -2.15
N SER A 163 -8.50 4.59 -2.39
CA SER A 163 -7.96 3.42 -3.08
C SER A 163 -6.77 2.85 -2.29
N TYR A 164 -6.52 1.56 -2.45
CA TYR A 164 -5.38 0.88 -1.81
C TYR A 164 -4.47 0.32 -2.90
N TRP A 165 -3.18 0.61 -2.81
CA TRP A 165 -2.17 0.14 -3.76
C TRP A 165 -1.26 -0.86 -3.09
N THR A 166 -0.80 -1.85 -3.85
CA THR A 166 0.02 -2.95 -3.32
C THR A 166 1.48 -2.74 -3.69
N ARG A 167 2.39 -2.82 -2.72
CA ARG A 167 3.82 -2.65 -2.98
C ARG A 167 4.37 -3.82 -3.78
N ILE A 168 5.14 -3.51 -4.82
CA ILE A 168 5.94 -4.49 -5.56
C ILE A 168 7.35 -4.50 -4.95
N THR A 169 7.73 -5.64 -4.38
CA THR A 169 8.98 -5.79 -3.61
C THR A 169 10.06 -6.56 -4.35
N SER A 170 9.68 -7.27 -5.42
CA SER A 170 10.55 -8.17 -6.19
C SER A 170 10.84 -7.60 -7.58
N LYS A 171 12.12 -7.55 -7.97
CA LYS A 171 12.55 -7.19 -9.34
C LYS A 171 11.95 -8.14 -10.37
N LYS A 172 11.88 -9.44 -10.06
CA LYS A 172 11.25 -10.45 -10.91
C LYS A 172 9.77 -10.12 -11.15
N GLN A 173 9.04 -9.77 -10.10
CA GLN A 173 7.63 -9.38 -10.21
C GLN A 173 7.45 -8.10 -11.04
N LEU A 174 8.26 -7.06 -10.78
CA LEU A 174 8.24 -5.82 -11.56
C LEU A 174 8.50 -6.07 -13.06
N ASN A 175 9.48 -6.91 -13.39
CA ASN A 175 9.81 -7.24 -14.77
C ASN A 175 8.67 -7.97 -15.48
N ARG A 176 7.97 -8.89 -14.79
CA ARG A 176 6.77 -9.53 -15.35
C ARG A 176 5.67 -8.51 -15.67
N TYR A 177 5.43 -7.55 -14.79
CA TYR A 177 4.45 -6.50 -15.03
C TYR A 177 4.84 -5.60 -16.21
N ARG A 178 6.12 -5.24 -16.35
CA ARG A 178 6.60 -4.48 -17.52
C ARG A 178 6.42 -5.26 -18.81
N ALA A 179 6.78 -6.54 -18.82
CA ALA A 179 6.62 -7.40 -19.99
C ALA A 179 5.16 -7.56 -20.40
N ARG A 180 4.26 -7.77 -19.43
CA ARG A 180 2.81 -7.79 -19.68
C ARG A 180 2.32 -6.46 -20.25
N GLY A 181 2.65 -5.33 -19.62
CA GLY A 181 2.19 -4.03 -20.11
C GLY A 181 2.71 -3.69 -21.51
N ALA A 182 3.95 -4.07 -21.82
CA ALA A 182 4.49 -3.93 -23.18
C ALA A 182 3.74 -4.81 -24.19
N LYS A 183 3.37 -6.03 -23.81
CA LYS A 183 2.53 -6.91 -24.64
C LYS A 183 1.15 -6.27 -24.87
N ASP A 184 0.49 -5.80 -23.81
CA ASP A 184 -0.84 -5.18 -23.90
C ASP A 184 -0.81 -3.94 -24.81
N LEU A 185 0.22 -3.09 -24.71
CA LEU A 185 0.41 -1.93 -25.62
C LEU A 185 0.60 -2.32 -27.09
N LYS A 186 1.20 -3.48 -27.37
CA LYS A 186 1.37 -4.00 -28.73
C LYS A 186 0.07 -4.61 -29.26
N THR A 187 -0.64 -5.35 -28.41
CA THR A 187 -1.90 -6.04 -28.76
C THR A 187 -3.06 -5.06 -28.92
N TYR A 188 -3.11 -4.04 -28.08
CA TYR A 188 -4.13 -3.00 -28.07
C TYR A 188 -3.44 -1.65 -28.30
N PRO A 189 -3.13 -1.28 -29.56
CA PRO A 189 -2.59 0.05 -29.84
C PRO A 189 -3.62 1.14 -29.51
N ALA A 190 -3.15 2.38 -29.33
CA ALA A 190 -4.06 3.52 -29.15
C ALA A 190 -4.99 3.62 -30.37
N THR A 191 -6.27 3.33 -30.20
CA THR A 191 -7.26 3.60 -31.23
C THR A 191 -7.51 5.10 -31.25
N HIS A 192 -7.04 5.78 -32.29
CA HIS A 192 -7.45 7.16 -32.56
C HIS A 192 -8.98 7.21 -32.66
N GLY A 193 -9.62 7.94 -31.75
CA GLY A 193 -10.99 8.42 -31.87
C GLY A 193 -12.03 7.36 -32.28
N LYS A 194 -12.66 6.74 -31.27
CA LYS A 194 -14.11 6.49 -31.16
C LYS A 194 -14.33 5.46 -30.06
N ALA A 195 -14.69 5.94 -28.87
CA ALA A 195 -15.61 5.15 -28.07
C ALA A 195 -16.96 5.19 -28.81
N ASN A 196 -17.54 4.02 -29.05
CA ASN A 196 -18.96 3.92 -29.42
C ASN A 196 -19.83 4.44 -28.27
#